data_AF-A0A6J0BZD5-F1
#
_entry.id   AF-A0A6J0BZD5-F1
#
_cell.length_a   1.000
_cell.length_b   1.000
_cell.length_c   1.000
_cell.angle_alpha   90.00
_cell.angle_beta   90.00
_cell.angle_gamma   90.00
#
_symmetry.space_group_name_H-M   'P 1'
#
loop_
_entity.id
_entity.type
_entity.pdbx_description
1 polymer ?
#
loop_
_entity_poly.entity_id
_entity_poly.type
_entity_poly.pdbx_seq_one_letter_code
_entity_poly.pdbx_strand_id
1 'polypeptide(L)'
;MPRVERVNCGSKVRLKLEKKKSASAVESTDSHPSCSDVVPKTDDCVIHDEDNTLFERIYSDLIVPKMPNCSWAIHRSPLPNKTIVASELTAWTEHNVEVAPLYIKQIVFDQKLNFEVFFVNTKMVLKDKPSAPQTVEEFEHILAYIDNIKLCPGGPAVTEFSNVSIECAYKDPTERWRHNLCSLEAVGELVCKSCFSLQEILQRHVQRNKVNGRSLPYSRTEKRKVPYRRAKRI
;
A
#
# COMPACT_ATOMS: atom_id res chain seq x y z
N MET A 1 -2.62 -3.23 -25.23
CA MET A 1 -3.02 -3.00 -23.82
C MET A 1 -2.50 -4.16 -22.99
N PRO A 2 -1.60 -3.95 -22.01
CA PRO A 2 -1.04 -5.05 -21.24
C PRO A 2 -2.10 -5.60 -20.27
N ARG A 3 -2.18 -6.92 -20.22
CA ARG A 3 -3.10 -7.70 -19.40
C ARG A 3 -2.61 -7.65 -17.96
N VAL A 4 -3.35 -6.99 -17.08
CA VAL A 4 -3.06 -6.98 -15.64
C VAL A 4 -3.39 -8.37 -15.09
N GLU A 5 -2.37 -9.19 -14.85
CA GLU A 5 -2.53 -10.46 -14.16
C GLU A 5 -2.79 -10.19 -12.67
N ARG A 6 -3.90 -10.72 -12.18
CA ARG A 6 -4.26 -10.65 -10.76
C ARG A 6 -3.36 -11.62 -9.99
N VAL A 7 -2.42 -11.08 -9.22
CA VAL A 7 -1.65 -11.85 -8.25
C VAL A 7 -2.55 -12.18 -7.07
N ASN A 8 -2.92 -13.45 -6.95
CA ASN A 8 -3.72 -13.97 -5.84
C ASN A 8 -2.79 -14.31 -4.66
N CYS A 9 -2.54 -13.34 -3.77
CA CYS A 9 -1.75 -13.56 -2.57
C CYS A 9 -2.64 -14.05 -1.42
N GLY A 10 -3.00 -15.33 -1.46
CA GLY A 10 -3.70 -16.01 -0.38
C GLY A 10 -2.73 -16.68 0.59
N SER A 11 -2.04 -15.91 1.42
CA SER A 11 -1.21 -16.44 2.51
C SER A 11 -1.90 -16.22 3.85
N LYS A 12 -2.62 -17.24 4.34
CA LYS A 12 -3.09 -17.30 5.73
C LYS A 12 -1.89 -17.50 6.65
N VAL A 13 -1.33 -16.40 7.17
CA VAL A 13 -0.37 -16.46 8.28
C VAL A 13 -1.15 -16.69 9.57
N ARG A 14 -1.11 -17.93 10.06
CA ARG A 14 -1.68 -18.33 11.35
C ARG A 14 -0.68 -17.92 12.44
N LEU A 15 -0.84 -16.72 13.00
CA LEU A 15 -0.07 -16.28 14.17
C LEU A 15 -0.42 -17.18 15.37
N LYS A 16 0.52 -18.05 15.76
CA LYS A 16 0.47 -18.74 17.05
C LYS A 16 0.87 -17.74 18.12
N LEU A 17 -0.07 -17.46 19.02
CA LEU A 17 0.14 -16.70 20.23
C LEU A 17 0.99 -17.56 21.20
N GLU A 18 2.28 -17.26 21.33
CA GLU A 18 3.10 -17.88 22.38
C GLU A 18 3.00 -17.07 23.68
N LYS A 19 2.36 -17.68 24.69
CA LYS A 19 2.36 -17.21 26.09
C LYS A 19 3.78 -17.33 26.65
N LYS A 20 4.48 -16.21 26.83
CA LYS A 20 5.69 -16.16 27.68
C LYS A 20 5.27 -16.26 29.15
N LYS A 21 5.65 -17.38 29.77
CA LYS A 21 5.52 -17.67 31.20
C LYS A 21 6.82 -17.21 31.87
N SER A 22 6.72 -16.21 32.74
CA SER A 22 7.81 -15.73 33.58
C SER A 22 8.12 -16.78 34.65
N ALA A 23 9.36 -17.23 34.73
CA ALA A 23 9.86 -18.04 35.84
C ALA A 23 11.28 -17.60 36.23
N SER A 24 11.32 -17.01 37.43
CA SER A 24 12.35 -17.05 38.48
C SER A 24 13.64 -17.86 38.27
N ALA A 25 14.75 -17.14 38.50
CA ALA A 25 16.01 -17.49 39.15
C ALA A 25 16.30 -18.94 39.58
N VAL A 26 17.50 -19.41 39.21
CA VAL A 26 18.34 -20.37 39.97
C VAL A 26 19.83 -20.03 39.71
N GLU A 27 20.56 -19.68 40.77
CA GLU A 27 22.03 -19.73 40.86
C GLU A 27 22.50 -21.19 40.83
N SER A 28 23.66 -21.52 40.22
CA SER A 28 24.70 -22.37 40.84
C SER A 28 25.87 -22.68 39.88
N THR A 29 27.08 -22.42 40.39
CA THR A 29 28.35 -23.20 40.31
C THR A 29 28.99 -23.59 38.98
N ASP A 30 30.16 -23.00 38.75
CA ASP A 30 31.48 -23.63 38.56
C ASP A 30 31.56 -24.99 37.85
N SER A 31 32.26 -25.00 36.72
CA SER A 31 33.49 -25.80 36.56
C SER A 31 34.13 -25.54 35.20
N HIS A 32 35.39 -25.09 35.23
CA HIS A 32 36.28 -24.89 34.09
C HIS A 32 36.69 -26.23 33.46
N PRO A 33 36.59 -26.38 32.14
CA PRO A 33 37.48 -27.22 31.36
C PRO A 33 38.50 -26.34 30.64
N SER A 34 39.77 -26.48 31.04
CA SER A 34 40.94 -26.01 30.31
C SER A 34 40.91 -26.61 28.91
N CYS A 35 40.71 -25.77 27.89
CA CYS A 35 40.77 -26.15 26.49
C CYS A 35 41.97 -25.44 25.86
N SER A 36 42.87 -26.26 25.32
CA SER A 36 44.14 -25.94 24.72
C SER A 36 44.02 -24.86 23.64
N ASP A 37 44.92 -23.90 23.71
CA ASP A 37 45.11 -22.80 22.76
C ASP A 37 45.41 -23.32 21.35
N VAL A 38 44.39 -23.32 20.48
CA VAL A 38 44.59 -23.36 19.03
C VAL A 38 44.31 -21.96 18.53
N VAL A 39 45.36 -21.15 18.40
CA VAL A 39 45.33 -19.81 17.82
C VAL A 39 44.78 -19.93 16.39
N PRO A 40 43.54 -19.48 16.11
CA PRO A 40 43.03 -19.44 14.76
C PRO A 40 43.84 -18.36 14.05
N LYS A 41 44.51 -18.72 12.95
CA LYS A 41 45.07 -17.74 12.01
C LYS A 41 43.90 -16.85 11.56
N THR A 42 43.87 -15.63 12.08
CA THR A 42 42.99 -14.58 11.61
C THR A 42 43.45 -14.24 10.20
N ASP A 43 42.77 -14.81 9.22
CA ASP A 43 42.84 -14.33 7.85
C ASP A 43 42.41 -12.86 7.90
N ASP A 44 43.34 -11.97 7.54
CA ASP A 44 43.13 -10.53 7.47
C ASP A 44 41.96 -10.26 6.51
N CYS A 45 40.77 -10.05 7.08
CA CYS A 45 39.63 -9.52 6.36
C CYS A 45 40.04 -8.13 5.86
N VAL A 46 40.38 -8.03 4.58
CA VAL A 46 40.51 -6.74 3.91
C VAL A 46 39.17 -6.03 4.04
N ILE A 47 39.06 -5.12 5.01
CA ILE A 47 37.91 -4.23 5.17
C ILE A 47 37.99 -3.29 3.98
N HIS A 48 37.26 -3.61 2.92
CA HIS A 48 37.06 -2.71 1.80
C HIS A 48 36.30 -1.48 2.33
N ASP A 49 36.85 -0.30 2.07
CA ASP A 49 36.32 1.03 2.43
C ASP A 49 35.04 1.38 1.62
N GLU A 50 34.14 0.40 1.44
CA GLU A 50 32.81 0.58 0.86
C GLU A 50 31.79 1.13 1.88
N ASP A 51 32.16 1.18 3.16
CA ASP A 51 31.28 1.59 4.27
C ASP A 51 31.04 3.11 4.38
N ASN A 52 31.67 3.93 3.53
CA ASN A 52 31.54 5.40 3.59
C ASN A 52 30.52 6.01 2.62
N THR A 53 29.66 5.19 2.01
CA THR A 53 28.59 5.71 1.13
C THR A 53 27.52 6.46 1.93
N LEU A 54 26.81 7.41 1.29
CA LEU A 54 25.67 8.09 1.91
C LEU A 54 24.61 7.08 2.42
N PHE A 55 24.38 6.00 1.68
CA PHE A 55 23.48 4.93 2.08
C PHE A 55 23.89 4.32 3.42
N GLU A 56 25.12 3.85 3.56
CA GLU A 56 25.58 3.19 4.79
C GLU A 56 25.58 4.15 5.99
N ARG A 57 25.84 5.44 5.76
CA ARG A 57 25.77 6.47 6.80
C ARG A 57 24.34 6.70 7.31
N ILE A 58 23.33 6.71 6.43
CA ILE A 58 21.91 6.82 6.85
C ILE A 58 21.42 5.49 7.43
N TYR A 59 21.84 4.37 6.85
CA TYR A 59 21.47 3.02 7.28
C TYR A 59 22.00 2.71 8.69
N SER A 60 23.19 3.18 9.03
CA SER A 60 23.83 2.94 10.33
C SER A 60 23.55 4.05 11.37
N ASP A 61 22.58 4.94 11.12
CA ASP A 61 22.24 6.08 11.98
C ASP A 61 23.41 7.07 12.25
N LEU A 62 24.47 7.06 11.43
CA LEU A 62 25.57 8.03 11.51
C LEU A 62 25.14 9.42 11.04
N ILE A 63 24.20 9.47 10.10
CA ILE A 63 23.45 10.67 9.71
C ILE A 63 21.96 10.39 9.91
N VAL A 64 21.25 11.33 10.52
CA VAL A 64 19.80 11.30 10.66
C VAL A 64 19.21 12.39 9.76
N PRO A 65 18.63 12.04 8.59
CA PRO A 65 17.99 13.01 7.72
C PRO A 65 16.81 13.69 8.39
N LYS A 66 16.57 14.96 8.05
CA LYS A 66 15.38 15.70 8.47
C LYS A 66 14.14 15.16 7.76
N MET A 67 13.14 14.76 8.55
CA MET A 67 11.85 14.32 8.02
C MET A 67 10.97 15.51 7.63
N PRO A 68 10.10 15.39 6.60
CA PRO A 68 9.19 16.46 6.19
C PRO A 68 8.28 16.93 7.32
N ASN A 69 7.75 15.99 8.11
CA ASN A 69 6.92 16.25 9.28
C ASN A 69 6.93 15.03 10.23
N CYS A 70 6.19 15.09 11.35
CA CYS A 70 6.19 14.05 12.38
C CYS A 70 5.48 12.74 12.00
N SER A 71 4.75 12.69 10.87
CA SER A 71 4.14 11.46 10.36
C SER A 71 5.09 10.59 9.56
N TRP A 72 6.28 11.10 9.24
CA TRP A 72 7.31 10.38 8.49
C TRP A 72 8.28 9.66 9.42
N ALA A 73 8.68 8.46 9.01
CA ALA A 73 9.71 7.68 9.67
C ALA A 73 10.61 6.96 8.66
N ILE A 74 11.84 6.63 9.08
CA ILE A 74 12.75 5.77 8.35
C ILE A 74 12.73 4.37 8.98
N HIS A 75 12.53 3.35 8.15
CA HIS A 75 12.68 1.94 8.47
C HIS A 75 13.86 1.37 7.69
N ARG A 76 14.50 0.34 8.24
CA ARG A 76 15.67 -0.30 7.66
C ARG A 76 15.41 -1.79 7.53
N SER A 77 15.48 -2.30 6.30
CA SER A 77 15.40 -3.74 6.08
C SER A 77 16.79 -4.34 6.19
N PRO A 78 16.98 -5.41 6.98
CA PRO A 78 18.25 -6.10 7.07
C PRO A 78 18.58 -6.90 5.80
N LEU A 79 19.73 -7.58 5.82
CA LEU A 79 20.20 -8.50 4.79
C LEU A 79 19.14 -9.56 4.41
N PRO A 80 19.19 -10.10 3.17
CA PRO A 80 20.25 -9.93 2.18
C PRO A 80 20.20 -8.60 1.40
N ASN A 81 19.03 -7.97 1.35
CA ASN A 81 18.84 -6.73 0.60
C ASN A 81 18.63 -5.58 1.58
N LYS A 82 19.74 -4.96 2.03
CA LYS A 82 19.66 -3.72 2.80
C LYS A 82 18.85 -2.69 2.02
N THR A 83 17.81 -2.14 2.64
CA THR A 83 17.03 -1.02 2.07
C THR A 83 16.72 -0.01 3.16
N ILE A 84 16.57 1.25 2.72
CA ILE A 84 16.04 2.33 3.54
C ILE A 84 14.63 2.61 3.04
N VAL A 85 13.65 2.54 3.94
CA VAL A 85 12.25 2.84 3.62
C VAL A 85 11.85 4.09 4.38
N ALA A 86 11.68 5.20 3.68
CA ALA A 86 11.08 6.40 4.26
C ALA A 86 9.57 6.36 4.01
N SER A 87 8.76 6.49 5.05
CA SER A 87 7.31 6.36 4.90
C SER A 87 6.49 7.31 5.76
N GLU A 88 5.41 7.81 5.18
CA GLU A 88 4.35 8.58 5.84
C GLU A 88 3.30 7.62 6.40
N LEU A 89 3.08 7.69 7.71
CA LEU A 89 2.17 6.84 8.47
C LEU A 89 0.98 7.65 8.94
N THR A 90 -0.23 7.11 8.77
CA THR A 90 -1.41 7.61 9.48
C THR A 90 -1.89 6.57 10.48
N ALA A 91 -2.14 7.02 11.71
CA ALA A 91 -2.77 6.19 12.72
C ALA A 91 -4.27 6.13 12.40
N TRP A 92 -4.73 4.99 11.89
CA TRP A 92 -6.15 4.74 11.77
C TRP A 92 -6.69 4.27 13.12
N THR A 93 -7.57 5.04 13.73
CA THR A 93 -8.30 4.61 14.92
C THR A 93 -9.75 4.43 14.53
N GLU A 94 -10.19 3.17 14.46
CA GLU A 94 -11.59 2.83 14.25
C GLU A 94 -12.08 2.06 15.47
N HIS A 95 -13.08 2.61 16.15
CA HIS A 95 -13.76 1.98 17.29
C HIS A 95 -12.86 1.53 18.47
N ASN A 96 -11.80 2.27 18.79
CA ASN A 96 -10.85 1.94 19.89
C ASN A 96 -10.13 0.60 19.73
N VAL A 97 -10.08 0.05 18.51
CA VAL A 97 -9.23 -1.10 18.20
C VAL A 97 -7.92 -0.55 17.63
N GLU A 98 -6.78 -1.01 18.14
CA GLU A 98 -5.49 -0.74 17.51
C GLU A 98 -5.50 -1.35 16.11
N VAL A 99 -5.70 -0.49 15.11
CA VAL A 99 -5.61 -0.89 13.70
C VAL A 99 -4.14 -0.79 13.28
N ALA A 100 -3.74 -1.70 12.40
CA ALA A 100 -2.41 -1.66 11.80
C ALA A 100 -2.17 -0.29 11.15
N PRO A 101 -0.95 0.27 11.27
CA PRO A 101 -0.63 1.55 10.65
C PRO A 101 -0.85 1.52 9.15
N LEU A 102 -1.44 2.59 8.62
CA LEU A 102 -1.64 2.73 7.18
C LEU A 102 -0.53 3.59 6.59
N TYR A 103 0.20 3.01 5.64
CA TYR A 103 1.23 3.71 4.87
C TYR A 103 0.60 4.49 3.72
N ILE A 104 0.66 5.82 3.81
CA ILE A 104 0.08 6.72 2.80
C ILE A 104 1.07 6.93 1.66
N LYS A 105 2.33 7.22 2.00
CA LYS A 105 3.44 7.35 1.06
C LYS A 105 4.61 6.50 1.54
N GLN A 106 5.28 5.84 0.63
CA GLN A 106 6.51 5.11 0.91
C GLN A 106 7.52 5.36 -0.19
N ILE A 107 8.78 5.50 0.20
CA ILE A 107 9.92 5.62 -0.68
C ILE A 107 10.90 4.53 -0.27
N VAL A 108 11.17 3.60 -1.18
CA VAL A 108 12.06 2.45 -0.93
C VAL A 108 13.36 2.71 -1.68
N PHE A 109 14.43 2.98 -0.94
CA PHE A 109 15.77 3.19 -1.47
C PHE A 109 16.59 1.89 -1.43
N ASP A 110 17.26 1.59 -2.53
CA ASP A 110 18.28 0.55 -2.59
C ASP A 110 19.64 1.04 -2.09
N GLN A 111 20.65 0.16 -2.07
CA GLN A 111 22.01 0.49 -1.62
C GLN A 111 22.72 1.55 -2.47
N LYS A 112 22.25 1.77 -3.71
CA LYS A 112 22.74 2.81 -4.62
C LYS A 112 21.88 4.07 -4.56
N LEU A 113 20.95 4.15 -3.60
CA LEU A 113 19.96 5.21 -3.43
C LEU A 113 19.05 5.43 -4.66
N ASN A 114 18.94 4.46 -5.56
CA ASN A 114 17.80 4.44 -6.48
C ASN A 114 16.55 4.14 -5.66
N PHE A 115 15.44 4.75 -6.03
CA PHE A 115 14.23 4.61 -5.25
C PHE A 115 12.98 4.29 -6.06
N GLU A 116 12.05 3.61 -5.41
CA GLU A 116 10.69 3.39 -5.87
C GLU A 116 9.72 4.10 -4.93
N VAL A 117 8.61 4.61 -5.47
CA VAL A 117 7.59 5.34 -4.70
C VAL A 117 6.29 4.56 -4.74
N PHE A 118 5.65 4.46 -3.58
CA PHE A 118 4.34 3.82 -3.42
C PHE A 118 3.39 4.80 -2.76
N PHE A 119 2.18 4.93 -3.32
CA PHE A 119 1.06 5.63 -2.71
C PHE A 119 -0.03 4.62 -2.40
N VAL A 120 -0.44 4.52 -1.13
CA VAL A 120 -1.47 3.58 -0.67
C VAL A 120 -1.23 2.16 -1.21
N ASN A 121 -0.02 1.64 -1.01
CA ASN A 121 0.46 0.33 -1.51
C ASN A 121 0.48 0.13 -3.03
N THR A 122 0.29 1.19 -3.83
CA THR A 122 0.39 1.14 -5.29
C THR A 122 1.70 1.75 -5.75
N LYS A 123 2.49 1.00 -6.53
CA LYS A 123 3.74 1.49 -7.13
C LYS A 123 3.46 2.60 -8.13
N MET A 124 4.18 3.71 -8.01
CA MET A 124 4.00 4.91 -8.82
C MET A 124 5.17 5.14 -9.75
N VAL A 125 4.85 5.61 -10.96
CA VAL A 125 5.85 6.15 -11.91
C VAL A 125 5.68 7.66 -11.93
N LEU A 126 6.63 8.37 -11.33
CA LEU A 126 6.60 9.83 -11.27
C LEU A 126 7.11 10.41 -12.59
N LYS A 127 6.38 11.37 -13.15
CA LYS A 127 6.76 12.03 -14.42
C LYS A 127 8.09 12.78 -14.29
N ASP A 128 8.23 13.53 -13.21
CA ASP A 128 9.39 14.36 -12.91
C ASP A 128 10.22 13.74 -11.77
N LYS A 129 10.52 12.43 -11.88
CA LYS A 129 11.24 11.70 -10.84
C LYS A 129 12.63 12.31 -10.61
N PRO A 130 12.97 12.74 -9.38
CA PRO A 130 14.32 13.19 -9.05
C PRO A 130 15.38 12.10 -9.29
N SER A 131 16.61 12.52 -9.55
CA SER A 131 17.77 11.62 -9.59
C SER A 131 18.07 11.00 -8.22
N ALA A 132 18.87 9.93 -8.21
CA ALA A 132 19.36 9.35 -6.96
C ALA A 132 20.22 10.37 -6.19
N PRO A 133 19.97 10.58 -4.88
CA PRO A 133 20.65 11.59 -4.09
C PRO A 133 22.11 11.21 -3.83
N GLN A 134 23.00 12.20 -3.91
CA GLN A 134 24.43 12.10 -3.58
C GLN A 134 24.76 12.73 -2.23
N THR A 135 23.90 13.63 -1.73
CA THR A 135 24.04 14.28 -0.42
C THR A 135 22.80 14.07 0.46
N VAL A 136 22.93 14.35 1.76
CA VAL A 136 21.79 14.28 2.70
C VAL A 136 20.73 15.33 2.35
N GLU A 137 21.14 16.51 1.90
CA GLU A 137 20.22 17.58 1.50
C GLU A 137 19.40 17.18 0.26
N GLU A 138 20.02 16.49 -0.71
CA GLU A 138 19.31 15.94 -1.87
C GLU A 138 18.34 14.83 -1.45
N PHE A 139 18.72 13.98 -0.49
CA PHE A 139 17.85 12.95 0.07
C PHE A 139 16.62 13.59 0.74
N GLU A 140 16.82 14.60 1.59
CA GLU A 140 15.76 15.37 2.25
C GLU A 140 14.86 16.09 1.22
N HIS A 141 15.44 16.63 0.15
CA HIS A 141 14.69 17.25 -0.93
C HIS A 141 13.77 16.26 -1.64
N ILE A 142 14.22 15.00 -1.85
CA ILE A 142 13.35 13.93 -2.38
C ILE A 142 12.20 13.66 -1.42
N LEU A 143 12.45 13.55 -0.11
CA LEU A 143 11.38 13.35 0.87
C LEU A 143 10.35 14.49 0.81
N ALA A 144 10.82 15.75 0.80
CA ALA A 144 9.95 16.92 0.73
C ALA A 144 9.18 16.99 -0.60
N TYR A 145 9.80 16.62 -1.72
CA TYR A 145 9.13 16.54 -3.02
C TYR A 145 7.96 15.56 -2.96
N ILE A 146 8.18 14.34 -2.44
CA ILE A 146 7.14 13.33 -2.31
C ILE A 146 6.05 13.74 -1.31
N ASP A 147 6.42 14.37 -0.18
CA ASP A 147 5.48 14.91 0.81
C ASP A 147 4.54 15.97 0.20
N ASN A 148 5.05 16.78 -0.73
CA ASN A 148 4.25 17.82 -1.39
C ASN A 148 3.25 17.29 -2.42
N ILE A 149 3.43 16.07 -2.94
CA ILE A 149 2.48 15.46 -3.88
C ILE A 149 1.15 15.25 -3.16
N LYS A 150 0.09 15.90 -3.67
CA LYS A 150 -1.27 15.75 -3.13
C LYS A 150 -1.89 14.48 -3.68
N LEU A 151 -2.48 13.69 -2.79
CA LEU A 151 -3.14 12.45 -3.15
C LEU A 151 -4.65 12.66 -3.25
N CYS A 152 -5.26 12.12 -4.29
CA CYS A 152 -6.69 11.98 -4.45
C CYS A 152 -7.20 11.12 -3.29
N PRO A 153 -8.06 11.67 -2.42
CA PRO A 153 -8.52 10.98 -1.24
C PRO A 153 -9.59 9.93 -1.55
N GLY A 154 -9.93 9.70 -2.82
CA GLY A 154 -10.98 8.76 -3.24
C GLY A 154 -12.37 9.39 -3.30
N GLY A 155 -13.35 8.55 -3.62
CA GLY A 155 -14.78 8.85 -3.65
C GLY A 155 -15.42 8.68 -2.26
N PRO A 156 -16.71 8.31 -2.17
CA PRO A 156 -17.40 8.21 -0.87
C PRO A 156 -16.87 7.09 0.01
N ALA A 157 -17.23 7.13 1.30
CA ALA A 157 -16.84 6.10 2.25
C ALA A 157 -17.48 4.75 1.87
N VAL A 158 -16.75 3.66 2.10
CA VAL A 158 -17.25 2.30 1.83
C VAL A 158 -18.49 1.98 2.68
N THR A 159 -18.55 2.51 3.90
CA THR A 159 -19.67 2.33 4.85
C THR A 159 -21.00 2.87 4.33
N GLU A 160 -20.99 3.95 3.52
CA GLU A 160 -22.20 4.52 2.90
C GLU A 160 -22.83 3.58 1.85
N PHE A 161 -22.01 2.74 1.20
CA PHE A 161 -22.40 1.87 0.09
C PHE A 161 -21.91 0.43 0.28
N SER A 162 -22.04 -0.10 1.50
CA SER A 162 -21.46 -1.39 1.91
C SER A 162 -21.92 -2.59 1.05
N ASN A 163 -23.17 -2.56 0.58
CA ASN A 163 -23.82 -3.63 -0.20
C ASN A 163 -23.74 -3.43 -1.72
N VAL A 164 -22.93 -2.49 -2.21
CA VAL A 164 -22.78 -2.21 -3.64
C VAL A 164 -21.57 -2.95 -4.20
N SER A 165 -21.76 -3.59 -5.36
CA SER A 165 -20.69 -4.18 -6.16
C SER A 165 -20.70 -3.59 -7.55
N ILE A 166 -19.66 -2.83 -7.90
CA ILE A 166 -19.48 -2.23 -9.23
C ILE A 166 -18.12 -2.62 -9.80
N GLU A 167 -18.02 -2.76 -11.12
CA GLU A 167 -16.78 -3.17 -11.78
C GLU A 167 -15.82 -2.00 -12.04
N CYS A 168 -16.32 -0.76 -12.04
CA CYS A 168 -15.53 0.43 -12.38
C CYS A 168 -14.77 1.06 -11.21
N ALA A 169 -14.92 0.51 -10.00
CA ALA A 169 -14.25 0.99 -8.80
C ALA A 169 -13.93 -0.16 -7.84
N TYR A 170 -13.00 0.09 -6.92
CA TYR A 170 -12.61 -0.80 -5.85
C TYR A 170 -12.65 -0.08 -4.50
N LYS A 171 -12.65 -0.86 -3.42
CA LYS A 171 -12.51 -0.38 -2.04
C LYS A 171 -11.02 -0.31 -1.74
N ASP A 172 -10.51 0.88 -1.45
CA ASP A 172 -9.10 1.06 -1.13
C ASP A 172 -8.82 0.83 0.37
N PRO A 173 -7.55 0.67 0.78
CA PRO A 173 -7.18 0.51 2.20
C PRO A 173 -7.53 1.69 3.11
N THR A 174 -7.96 2.83 2.55
CA THR A 174 -8.43 4.00 3.33
C THR A 174 -9.93 3.94 3.60
N GLU A 175 -10.58 2.79 3.35
CA GLU A 175 -12.02 2.59 3.46
C GLU A 175 -12.85 3.54 2.57
N ARG A 176 -12.31 3.87 1.40
CA ARG A 176 -12.98 4.71 0.40
C ARG A 176 -13.11 4.02 -0.95
N TRP A 177 -14.17 4.36 -1.66
CA TRP A 177 -14.37 3.91 -3.04
C TRP A 177 -13.42 4.65 -3.98
N ARG A 178 -12.67 3.93 -4.79
CA ARG A 178 -11.72 4.51 -5.75
C ARG A 178 -11.93 3.94 -7.14
N HIS A 179 -11.96 4.79 -8.15
CA HIS A 179 -12.12 4.31 -9.52
C HIS A 179 -10.85 3.59 -10.00
N ASN A 180 -10.99 2.58 -10.86
CA ASN A 180 -9.89 1.66 -11.21
C ASN A 180 -8.68 2.33 -11.88
N LEU A 181 -8.87 3.49 -12.53
CA LEU A 181 -7.84 4.22 -13.27
C LEU A 181 -7.34 5.47 -12.53
N CYS A 182 -7.55 5.54 -11.21
CA CYS A 182 -7.13 6.70 -10.44
C CYS A 182 -5.60 6.77 -10.40
N SER A 183 -5.03 7.88 -10.86
CA SER A 183 -3.59 8.15 -10.79
C SER A 183 -3.03 8.29 -9.38
N LEU A 184 -3.89 8.25 -8.35
CA LEU A 184 -3.63 8.65 -6.96
C LEU A 184 -3.13 10.08 -6.78
N GLU A 185 -2.33 10.64 -7.67
CA GLU A 185 -1.93 12.04 -7.71
C GLU A 185 -3.12 12.94 -8.07
N ALA A 186 -3.32 13.99 -7.27
CA ALA A 186 -4.33 15.02 -7.45
C ALA A 186 -3.68 16.26 -8.07
N VAL A 187 -3.99 16.54 -9.34
CA VAL A 187 -3.48 17.71 -10.07
C VAL A 187 -4.59 18.75 -10.18
N GLY A 188 -4.40 19.92 -9.54
CA GLY A 188 -5.33 21.05 -9.55
C GLY A 188 -6.54 20.91 -8.61
N GLU A 189 -7.32 19.83 -8.75
CA GLU A 189 -8.46 19.52 -7.89
C GLU A 189 -8.06 18.54 -6.78
N LEU A 190 -8.70 18.62 -5.60
CA LEU A 190 -8.43 17.71 -4.47
C LEU A 190 -8.81 16.25 -4.78
N VAL A 191 -9.87 16.05 -5.56
CA VAL A 191 -10.40 14.73 -5.94
C VAL A 191 -10.47 14.70 -7.45
N CYS A 192 -9.98 13.62 -8.07
CA CYS A 192 -10.11 13.50 -9.51
C CYS A 192 -11.59 13.33 -9.92
N LYS A 193 -11.95 13.87 -11.09
CA LYS A 193 -13.33 13.91 -11.62
C LYS A 193 -14.05 12.55 -11.57
N SER A 194 -13.34 11.47 -11.89
CA SER A 194 -13.90 10.12 -11.89
C SER A 194 -14.20 9.61 -10.47
N CYS A 195 -13.33 9.86 -9.48
CA CYS A 195 -13.63 9.52 -8.07
C CYS A 195 -14.77 10.38 -7.53
N PHE A 196 -14.80 11.66 -7.87
CA PHE A 196 -15.89 12.57 -7.50
C PHE A 196 -17.25 12.06 -8.01
N SER A 197 -17.28 11.57 -9.26
CA SER A 197 -18.50 11.05 -9.91
C SER A 197 -19.01 9.72 -9.32
N LEU A 198 -18.20 9.02 -8.51
CA LEU A 198 -18.62 7.74 -7.92
C LEU A 198 -19.83 7.88 -7.01
N GLN A 199 -20.01 9.02 -6.35
CA GLN A 199 -21.16 9.24 -5.47
C GLN A 199 -22.48 9.03 -6.23
N GLU A 200 -22.64 9.70 -7.37
CA GLU A 200 -23.85 9.58 -8.17
C GLU A 200 -23.99 8.18 -8.81
N ILE A 201 -22.87 7.59 -9.25
CA ILE A 201 -22.86 6.26 -9.86
C ILE A 201 -23.35 5.21 -8.85
N LEU A 202 -22.82 5.25 -7.62
CA LEU A 202 -23.18 4.34 -6.54
C LEU A 202 -24.64 4.54 -6.12
N GLN A 203 -25.10 5.79 -5.97
CA GLN A 203 -26.50 6.10 -5.68
C GLN A 203 -27.46 5.54 -6.74
N ARG A 204 -27.15 5.75 -8.04
CA ARG A 204 -27.95 5.19 -9.15
C ARG A 204 -27.98 3.66 -9.12
N HIS A 205 -26.87 3.01 -8.76
CA HIS A 205 -26.80 1.56 -8.63
C HIS A 205 -27.69 1.05 -7.48
N VAL A 206 -27.63 1.68 -6.31
CA VAL A 206 -28.52 1.37 -5.17
C VAL A 206 -29.98 1.52 -5.55
N GLN A 207 -30.36 2.59 -6.24
CA GLN A 207 -31.73 2.84 -6.68
C GLN A 207 -32.24 1.74 -7.63
N ARG A 208 -31.42 1.33 -8.62
CA ARG A 208 -31.79 0.25 -9.56
C ARG A 208 -31.97 -1.11 -8.86
N ASN A 209 -31.11 -1.43 -7.91
CA ASN A 209 -31.21 -2.71 -7.19
C ASN A 209 -32.44 -2.78 -6.27
N LYS A 210 -32.91 -1.64 -5.73
CA LYS A 210 -34.16 -1.58 -4.94
C LYS A 210 -35.40 -1.91 -5.78
N VAL A 211 -35.44 -1.53 -7.06
CA VAL A 211 -36.59 -1.77 -7.93
C VAL A 211 -36.75 -3.25 -8.26
N ASN A 212 -35.64 -3.96 -8.47
CA ASN A 212 -35.66 -5.38 -8.83
C ASN A 212 -36.04 -6.32 -7.67
N GLY A 213 -35.94 -5.84 -6.41
CA GLY A 213 -36.39 -6.59 -5.23
C GLY A 213 -37.91 -6.66 -5.07
N ARG A 214 -38.66 -5.83 -5.81
CA ARG A 214 -40.10 -6.02 -6.00
C ARG A 214 -40.26 -6.80 -7.30
N SER A 215 -40.42 -8.11 -7.20
CA SER A 215 -40.90 -8.92 -8.32
C SER A 215 -42.12 -8.21 -8.91
N LEU A 216 -41.95 -7.56 -10.06
CA LEU A 216 -43.08 -7.11 -10.83
C LEU A 216 -43.95 -8.35 -11.04
N PRO A 217 -45.24 -8.34 -10.63
CA PRO A 217 -46.12 -9.45 -10.94
C PRO A 217 -46.02 -9.62 -12.45
N TYR A 218 -45.52 -10.78 -12.87
CA TYR A 218 -45.34 -11.15 -14.27
C TYR A 218 -46.69 -10.99 -14.96
N SER A 219 -46.94 -9.80 -15.52
CA SER A 219 -48.11 -9.55 -16.31
C SER A 219 -47.88 -10.35 -17.58
N ARG A 220 -48.47 -11.55 -17.64
CA ARG A 220 -48.64 -12.32 -18.86
C ARG A 220 -49.27 -11.39 -19.89
N THR A 221 -48.45 -10.74 -20.70
CA THR A 221 -48.91 -10.16 -21.94
C THR A 221 -49.24 -11.34 -22.83
N GLU A 222 -50.52 -11.72 -22.82
CA GLU A 222 -51.08 -12.63 -23.82
C GLU A 222 -50.63 -12.12 -25.19
N LYS A 223 -49.81 -12.93 -25.87
CA LYS A 223 -49.38 -12.67 -27.24
C LYS A 223 -50.64 -12.54 -28.09
N ARG A 224 -51.06 -11.31 -28.40
CA ARG A 224 -52.03 -11.06 -29.47
C ARG A 224 -51.45 -11.63 -30.75
N LYS A 225 -52.02 -12.75 -31.21
CA LYS A 225 -51.71 -13.34 -32.52
C LYS A 225 -51.99 -12.27 -33.57
N VAL A 226 -50.93 -11.75 -34.20
CA VAL A 226 -51.07 -10.86 -35.36
C VAL A 226 -51.56 -11.74 -36.52
N PRO A 227 -52.74 -11.47 -37.09
CA PRO A 227 -53.24 -12.26 -38.21
C PRO A 227 -52.35 -12.02 -39.45
N TYR A 228 -51.81 -13.12 -39.99
CA TYR A 228 -50.99 -13.15 -41.20
C TYR A 228 -51.83 -12.70 -42.41
N ARG A 229 -51.55 -11.51 -42.95
CA ARG A 229 -52.15 -11.06 -44.22
C ARG A 229 -51.43 -11.75 -45.38
N ARG A 230 -52.13 -12.65 -46.06
CA ARG A 230 -51.70 -13.25 -47.34
C ARG A 230 -51.68 -12.17 -48.43
N ALA A 231 -50.50 -11.88 -48.98
CA ALA A 231 -50.37 -11.01 -50.15
C ALA A 231 -50.98 -11.70 -51.39
N LYS A 232 -51.90 -11.01 -52.09
CA LYS A 232 -52.37 -11.39 -53.43
C LYS A 232 -51.26 -11.05 -54.44
N ARG A 233 -50.78 -12.04 -55.19
CA ARG A 233 -50.01 -11.79 -56.43
C ARG A 233 -50.99 -11.49 -57.56
N ILE A 234 -50.70 -10.44 -58.32
CA ILE A 234 -51.33 -10.08 -59.60
C ILE A 234 -50.56 -10.79 -60.69
#